data_AF-A0A2T9Z324-F1
#
_entry.id   AF-A0A2T9Z324-F1
#
_cell.length_a   1.000
_cell.length_b   1.000
_cell.length_c   1.000
_cell.angle_alpha   90.00
_cell.angle_beta   90.00
_cell.angle_gamma   90.00
#
_symmetry.space_group_name_H-M   'P 1'
#
loop_
_entity.id
_entity.type
_entity.pdbx_description
1 polymer ?
#
loop_
_entity_poly.entity_id
_entity_poly.type
_entity_poly.pdbx_seq_one_letter_code
_entity_poly.pdbx_strand_id
1 'polypeptide(L)'
;MAELQNSKQTFLNKIRDFVPTEILGEDCTSDEDSTLNKAVLQVERLHFNHQLFFPRNTIAKQENENAEKPGKKLKTENKPLRYANIHTLEINDVYGWAEGWLIHSPEIKQEKTKLESDSFISFPDIKYTLTYPATEKHIEKCRAQNQCIISETAEMYNNVTKKYIESEPASRIQWVYNILDHKAESERIIFEDKDPQTGFILLPDL
;
A
#
# COMPACT_ATOMS: atom_id res chain seq x y z
N MET A 1 8.96 -14.26 -16.42
CA MET A 1 9.16 -14.58 -14.98
C MET A 1 10.44 -13.97 -14.42
N ALA A 2 11.63 -14.21 -15.02
CA ALA A 2 12.90 -13.69 -14.51
C ALA A 2 13.00 -12.13 -14.53
N GLU A 3 12.49 -11.47 -15.57
CA GLU A 3 12.52 -10.00 -15.69
C GLU A 3 11.66 -9.27 -14.65
N LEU A 4 10.45 -9.78 -14.38
CA LEU A 4 9.56 -9.22 -13.36
C LEU A 4 10.15 -9.37 -11.95
N GLN A 5 10.79 -10.51 -11.67
CA GLN A 5 11.48 -10.77 -10.41
C GLN A 5 12.67 -9.81 -10.21
N ASN A 6 13.41 -9.54 -11.29
CA ASN A 6 14.52 -8.60 -11.30
C ASN A 6 14.06 -7.15 -11.10
N SER A 7 12.93 -6.77 -11.71
CA SER A 7 12.31 -5.45 -11.53
C SER A 7 11.84 -5.22 -10.09
N LYS A 8 11.16 -6.21 -9.48
CA LYS A 8 10.75 -6.15 -8.06
C LYS A 8 11.95 -6.04 -7.11
N GLN A 9 13.01 -6.80 -7.37
CA GLN A 9 14.23 -6.71 -6.58
C GLN A 9 14.92 -5.35 -6.73
N THR A 10 14.90 -4.78 -7.94
CA THR A 10 15.43 -3.45 -8.22
C THR A 10 14.64 -2.37 -7.48
N PHE A 11 13.32 -2.46 -7.42
CA PHE A 11 12.46 -1.57 -6.65
C PHE A 11 12.75 -1.62 -5.14
N LEU A 12 12.86 -2.84 -4.58
CA LEU A 12 13.17 -3.02 -3.16
C LEU A 12 14.52 -2.41 -2.78
N ASN A 13 15.54 -2.58 -3.64
CA ASN A 13 16.84 -1.97 -3.41
C ASN A 13 16.73 -0.44 -3.41
N LYS A 14 15.97 0.15 -4.35
CA LYS A 14 15.76 1.61 -4.40
C LYS A 14 15.06 2.17 -3.16
N ILE A 15 14.11 1.45 -2.56
CA ILE A 15 13.50 1.86 -1.29
C ILE A 15 14.51 1.78 -0.14
N ARG A 16 15.30 0.72 -0.08
CA ARG A 16 16.32 0.54 0.99
C ARG A 16 17.43 1.57 0.92
N ASP A 17 17.80 1.94 -0.30
CA ASP A 17 18.84 2.93 -0.57
C ASP A 17 18.29 4.37 -0.59
N PHE A 18 16.99 4.57 -0.35
CA PHE A 18 16.37 5.89 -0.33
C PHE A 18 16.91 6.70 0.86
N VAL A 19 17.51 7.85 0.57
CA VAL A 19 18.02 8.78 1.58
C VAL A 19 17.05 9.98 1.64
N PRO A 20 16.29 10.15 2.75
CA PRO A 20 15.39 11.29 2.89
C PRO A 20 16.18 12.59 3.04
N THR A 21 15.86 13.59 2.22
CA THR A 21 16.48 14.93 2.25
C THR A 21 15.53 16.00 2.76
N GLU A 22 14.26 15.95 2.36
CA GLU A 22 13.22 16.90 2.76
C GLU A 22 11.85 16.21 2.89
N ILE A 23 10.95 16.80 3.68
CA ILE A 23 9.54 16.40 3.77
C ILE A 23 8.73 17.37 2.90
N LEU A 24 8.14 16.86 1.82
CA LEU A 24 7.42 17.70 0.86
C LEU A 24 6.04 18.15 1.36
N GLY A 25 5.37 17.33 2.20
CA GLY A 25 4.02 17.62 2.71
C GLY A 25 3.96 18.65 3.84
N GLU A 26 5.11 19.17 4.29
CA GLU A 26 5.24 20.18 5.33
C GLU A 26 5.99 21.39 4.75
N ASP A 27 5.74 22.59 5.26
CA ASP A 27 6.41 23.83 4.82
C ASP A 27 7.89 23.79 5.26
N CYS A 28 8.73 23.12 4.48
CA CYS A 28 10.18 23.09 4.67
C CYS A 28 10.87 23.55 3.39
N THR A 29 11.70 24.58 3.53
CA THR A 29 12.63 25.04 2.50
C THR A 29 13.99 24.42 2.77
N SER A 30 14.50 23.65 1.81
CA SER A 30 15.90 23.23 1.81
C SER A 30 16.52 23.44 0.44
N ASP A 31 17.72 24.03 0.43
CA ASP A 31 18.52 24.28 -0.76
C ASP A 31 19.38 23.06 -1.15
N GLU A 32 19.44 22.85 -2.47
CA GLU A 32 20.48 22.26 -3.34
C GLU A 32 21.17 20.91 -3.01
N ASP A 33 21.05 19.96 -3.96
CA ASP A 33 22.20 19.44 -4.73
C ASP A 33 21.71 18.79 -6.05
N SER A 34 22.37 19.05 -7.19
CA SER A 34 21.80 18.86 -8.55
C SER A 34 22.36 17.66 -9.34
N THR A 35 23.19 16.83 -8.72
CA THR A 35 23.91 15.76 -9.45
C THR A 35 23.30 14.36 -9.31
N LEU A 36 22.35 14.16 -8.39
CA LEU A 36 21.72 12.86 -8.13
C LEU A 36 20.29 12.79 -8.68
N ASN A 37 19.90 11.63 -9.20
CA ASN A 37 18.53 11.39 -9.64
C ASN A 37 17.56 11.54 -8.45
N LYS A 38 16.68 12.54 -8.52
CA LYS A 38 15.67 12.80 -7.48
C LYS A 38 14.65 11.65 -7.40
N ALA A 39 14.06 11.47 -6.23
CA ALA A 39 13.03 10.45 -5.96
C ALA A 39 11.96 11.03 -5.04
N VAL A 40 10.71 10.58 -5.18
CA VAL A 40 9.64 10.87 -4.21
C VAL A 40 9.16 9.55 -3.64
N LEU A 41 9.27 9.39 -2.32
CA LEU A 41 8.78 8.22 -1.60
C LEU A 41 7.59 8.63 -0.73
N GLN A 42 6.42 8.06 -1.02
CA GLN A 42 5.22 8.22 -0.20
C GLN A 42 5.08 6.99 0.71
N VAL A 43 4.82 7.24 1.98
CA VAL A 43 4.68 6.21 3.02
C VAL A 43 3.31 6.39 3.66
N GLU A 44 2.45 5.38 3.52
CA GLU A 44 1.07 5.42 3.99
C GLU A 44 0.82 4.32 5.02
N ARG A 45 0.18 4.67 6.14
CA ARG A 45 -0.28 3.67 7.11
C ARG A 45 -1.52 2.99 6.56
N LEU A 46 -1.44 1.66 6.40
CA LEU A 46 -2.56 0.86 5.95
C LEU A 46 -3.62 0.75 7.05
N HIS A 47 -4.87 0.63 6.60
CA HIS A 47 -6.00 0.48 7.51
C HIS A 47 -5.94 -0.88 8.23
N PHE A 48 -6.51 -0.93 9.43
CA PHE A 48 -6.58 -2.17 10.20
C PHE A 48 -7.29 -3.27 9.42
N ASN A 49 -6.67 -4.44 9.33
CA ASN A 49 -7.35 -5.62 8.83
C ASN A 49 -8.14 -6.28 9.96
N HIS A 50 -9.46 -6.38 9.79
CA HIS A 50 -10.35 -6.98 10.80
C HIS A 50 -9.99 -8.45 11.11
N GLN A 51 -9.37 -9.18 10.18
CA GLN A 51 -8.94 -10.56 10.40
C GLN A 51 -7.82 -10.68 11.45
N LEU A 52 -7.09 -9.60 11.76
CA LEU A 52 -6.14 -9.55 12.87
C LEU A 52 -6.83 -9.71 14.23
N PHE A 53 -8.00 -9.10 14.38
CA PHE A 53 -8.74 -9.04 15.66
C PHE A 53 -9.71 -10.21 15.82
N PHE A 54 -10.18 -10.75 14.69
CA PHE A 54 -11.15 -11.83 14.65
C PHE A 54 -10.63 -12.95 13.74
N PRO A 55 -9.62 -13.71 14.19
CA PRO A 55 -9.18 -14.88 13.46
C PRO A 55 -10.40 -15.79 13.28
N ARG A 56 -10.70 -16.16 12.03
CA ARG A 56 -11.73 -17.16 11.76
C ARG A 56 -11.30 -18.42 12.50
N ASN A 57 -12.01 -18.76 13.57
CA ASN A 57 -11.94 -20.10 14.11
C ASN A 57 -12.30 -21.03 12.96
N THR A 58 -11.34 -21.82 12.46
CA THR A 58 -11.63 -23.01 11.69
C THR A 58 -12.43 -23.89 12.64
N ILE A 59 -13.76 -23.76 12.58
CA ILE A 59 -14.68 -24.68 13.24
C ILE A 59 -14.40 -26.02 12.55
N ALA A 60 -13.53 -26.81 13.17
CA ALA A 60 -13.44 -28.23 12.87
C ALA A 60 -14.83 -28.79 13.15
N LYS A 61 -15.62 -28.98 12.10
CA LYS A 61 -16.73 -29.94 12.12
C LYS A 61 -16.09 -31.31 12.35
N GLN A 62 -16.00 -31.71 13.60
CA GLN A 62 -16.09 -33.10 13.98
C GLN A 62 -17.33 -33.23 14.84
N GLU A 63 -18.47 -33.40 14.18
CA GLU A 63 -19.55 -34.19 14.76
C GLU A 63 -18.98 -35.59 14.98
N ASN A 64 -18.58 -35.87 16.22
CA ASN A 64 -18.53 -37.22 16.72
C ASN A 64 -19.21 -37.19 18.08
N GLU A 65 -20.45 -37.65 18.08
CA GLU A 65 -21.17 -38.06 19.27
C GLU A 65 -20.36 -39.15 20.01
N ASN A 66 -20.42 -39.07 21.34
CA ASN A 66 -19.90 -40.03 22.34
C ASN A 66 -18.45 -39.85 22.81
N ALA A 67 -18.27 -39.07 23.89
CA ALA A 67 -17.66 -39.56 25.13
C ALA A 67 -17.66 -38.46 26.22
N GLU A 68 -18.46 -38.65 27.27
CA GLU A 68 -18.29 -37.98 28.56
C GLU A 68 -16.97 -38.40 29.22
N LYS A 69 -16.09 -37.43 29.54
CA LYS A 69 -15.31 -37.39 30.80
C LYS A 69 -14.95 -35.94 31.18
N PRO A 70 -15.11 -35.53 32.46
CA PRO A 70 -14.77 -34.18 32.91
C PRO A 70 -13.29 -34.13 33.34
N GLY A 71 -12.49 -33.39 32.59
CA GLY A 71 -11.08 -33.17 32.92
C GLY A 71 -10.59 -31.89 32.25
N LYS A 72 -10.49 -30.81 33.04
CA LYS A 72 -10.01 -29.49 32.65
C LYS A 72 -8.72 -29.58 31.81
N LYS A 73 -8.77 -29.10 30.56
CA LYS A 73 -7.63 -28.45 29.90
C LYS A 73 -8.10 -27.10 29.38
N LEU A 74 -7.49 -26.07 29.94
CA LEU A 74 -7.70 -24.64 29.70
C LEU A 74 -7.70 -24.40 28.18
N LYS A 75 -8.83 -23.93 27.63
CA LYS A 75 -8.85 -23.32 26.30
C LYS A 75 -7.85 -22.17 26.37
N THR A 76 -6.77 -22.23 25.61
CA THR A 76 -5.93 -21.05 25.38
C THR A 76 -6.85 -20.00 24.80
N GLU A 77 -7.26 -19.03 25.61
CA GLU A 77 -7.98 -17.86 25.12
C GLU A 77 -7.08 -17.24 24.06
N ASN A 78 -7.50 -17.34 22.80
CA ASN A 78 -6.84 -16.66 21.71
C ASN A 78 -6.91 -15.17 22.04
N LYS A 79 -5.82 -14.61 22.58
CA LYS A 79 -5.70 -13.17 22.77
C LYS A 79 -5.73 -12.57 21.37
N PRO A 80 -6.79 -11.81 21.02
CA PRO A 80 -6.99 -11.35 19.65
C PRO A 80 -5.94 -10.31 19.24
N LEU A 81 -5.30 -9.65 20.21
CA LEU A 81 -4.32 -8.61 20.00
C LEU A 81 -2.92 -9.13 20.32
N ARG A 82 -2.12 -9.38 19.27
CA ARG A 82 -0.68 -9.59 19.40
C ARG A 82 0.02 -8.24 19.23
N TYR A 83 0.75 -7.83 20.25
CA TYR A 83 1.47 -6.56 20.26
C TYR A 83 2.95 -6.80 20.57
N ALA A 84 3.82 -6.02 19.96
CA ALA A 84 5.26 -5.99 20.21
C ALA A 84 5.54 -5.22 21.48
N ASN A 85 4.84 -4.10 21.62
CA ASN A 85 4.98 -3.20 22.74
C ASN A 85 3.66 -2.42 22.92
N ILE A 86 3.36 -2.08 24.17
CA ILE A 86 2.27 -1.19 24.54
C ILE A 86 2.82 -0.22 25.60
N HIS A 87 2.61 1.06 25.37
CA HIS A 87 2.95 2.15 26.27
C HIS A 87 1.66 2.81 26.76
N THR A 88 1.40 2.75 28.06
CA THR A 88 0.22 3.40 28.65
C THR A 88 0.50 4.89 28.83
N LEU A 89 -0.43 5.74 28.41
CA LEU A 89 -0.33 7.18 28.52
C LEU A 89 -0.95 7.68 29.84
N GLU A 90 -2.25 7.43 30.03
CA GLU A 90 -3.00 7.87 31.20
C GLU A 90 -4.17 6.93 31.49
N ILE A 91 -4.60 6.88 32.75
CA ILE A 91 -5.81 6.20 33.20
C ILE A 91 -6.59 7.17 34.10
N ASN A 92 -7.87 7.36 33.81
CA ASN A 92 -8.78 8.13 34.64
C ASN A 92 -10.08 7.35 34.85
N ASP A 93 -10.29 6.86 36.08
CA ASP A 93 -11.40 5.98 36.46
C ASP A 93 -11.48 4.73 35.55
N VAL A 94 -12.47 4.66 34.65
CA VAL A 94 -12.67 3.55 33.69
C VAL A 94 -12.08 3.81 32.30
N TYR A 95 -11.50 4.99 32.06
CA TYR A 95 -10.89 5.36 30.78
C TYR A 95 -9.39 5.16 30.83
N GLY A 96 -8.83 4.45 29.83
CA GLY A 96 -7.40 4.25 29.68
C GLY A 96 -6.95 4.52 28.24
N TRP A 97 -5.82 5.21 28.09
CA TRP A 97 -5.21 5.52 26.80
C TRP A 97 -3.82 4.89 26.72
N ALA A 98 -3.52 4.28 25.59
CA ALA A 98 -2.23 3.64 25.33
C ALA A 98 -1.88 3.67 23.85
N GLU A 99 -0.59 3.64 23.56
CA GLU A 99 -0.02 3.46 22.23
C GLU A 99 0.55 2.05 22.13
N GLY A 100 0.48 1.43 20.95
CA GLY A 100 0.98 0.07 20.78
C GLY A 100 1.39 -0.25 19.36
N TRP A 101 2.29 -1.21 19.24
CA TRP A 101 2.80 -1.75 17.98
C TRP A 101 2.30 -3.18 17.84
N LEU A 102 1.68 -3.51 16.71
CA LEU A 102 1.21 -4.87 16.45
C LEU A 102 2.38 -5.78 16.06
N ILE A 103 2.33 -7.05 16.46
CA ILE A 103 3.20 -8.09 15.88
C ILE A 103 2.42 -8.80 14.80
N HIS A 104 2.92 -8.69 13.57
CA HIS A 104 2.61 -9.58 12.47
C HIS A 104 3.61 -10.72 12.52
N SER A 105 3.25 -11.85 13.14
CA SER A 105 4.21 -12.95 13.35
C SER A 105 4.38 -13.77 12.07
N PRO A 106 5.59 -13.90 11.50
CA PRO A 106 5.89 -14.96 10.54
C PRO A 106 6.56 -16.17 11.23
N GLU A 107 6.79 -16.14 12.54
CA GLU A 107 7.65 -17.10 13.22
C GLU A 107 6.87 -18.28 13.81
N ILE A 108 6.60 -19.25 12.95
CA ILE A 108 6.76 -20.66 13.33
C ILE A 108 7.93 -21.17 12.49
N LYS A 109 9.02 -21.57 13.16
CA LYS A 109 10.12 -22.31 12.52
C LYS A 109 9.49 -23.47 11.75
N GLN A 110 9.65 -23.47 10.42
CA GLN A 110 9.22 -24.57 9.57
C GLN A 110 9.91 -25.86 10.00
N GLU A 111 9.26 -26.68 10.82
CA GLU A 111 9.42 -28.11 10.69
C GLU A 111 8.65 -28.50 9.43
N LYS A 112 9.41 -28.91 8.41
CA LYS A 112 8.90 -29.42 7.13
C LYS A 112 8.02 -30.66 7.38
N THR A 113 6.77 -30.45 7.74
CA THR A 113 5.73 -31.48 7.65
C THR A 113 4.89 -31.14 6.44
N LYS A 114 4.92 -32.06 5.47
CA LYS A 114 4.12 -32.03 4.24
C LYS A 114 2.64 -32.17 4.63
N LEU A 115 2.00 -31.09 5.01
CA LEU A 115 0.55 -31.00 4.98
C LEU A 115 0.17 -29.55 4.70
N GLU A 116 -0.40 -29.34 3.52
CA GLU A 116 -0.99 -28.09 3.08
C GLU A 116 -2.11 -27.71 4.06
N SER A 117 -1.88 -26.76 4.97
CA SER A 117 -2.95 -26.11 5.72
C SER A 117 -2.47 -24.80 6.35
N ASP A 118 -3.15 -23.72 5.96
CA ASP A 118 -3.15 -22.36 6.50
C ASP A 118 -1.83 -21.58 6.43
N SER A 119 -1.63 -20.97 5.26
CA SER A 119 -0.80 -19.79 5.07
C SER A 119 -1.14 -18.72 6.13
N PHE A 120 -0.28 -18.55 7.14
CA PHE A 120 -0.40 -17.46 8.09
C PHE A 120 -0.36 -16.12 7.34
N ILE A 121 -1.49 -15.40 7.36
CA ILE A 121 -1.65 -14.13 6.64
C ILE A 121 -0.95 -13.04 7.46
N SER A 122 0.27 -12.70 7.06
CA SER A 122 0.91 -11.47 7.53
C SER A 122 0.30 -10.30 6.77
N PHE A 123 -0.37 -9.38 7.48
CA PHE A 123 -0.91 -8.16 6.89
C PHE A 123 0.15 -7.05 6.99
N PRO A 124 0.42 -6.31 5.91
CA PRO A 124 1.32 -5.17 5.98
C PRO A 124 0.68 -3.99 6.73
N ASP A 125 1.48 -3.26 7.50
CA ASP A 125 1.08 -2.02 8.18
C ASP A 125 1.30 -0.76 7.31
N ILE A 126 2.17 -0.85 6.31
CA ILE A 126 2.67 0.30 5.55
C ILE A 126 2.64 -0.02 4.05
N LYS A 127 2.15 0.94 3.26
CA LYS A 127 2.27 0.97 1.79
C LYS A 127 3.36 1.98 1.41
N TYR A 128 4.21 1.57 0.47
CA TYR A 128 5.25 2.42 -0.11
C TYR A 128 4.94 2.67 -1.59
N THR A 129 4.95 3.94 -1.99
CA THR A 129 4.84 4.35 -3.40
C THR A 129 6.10 5.15 -3.75
N LEU A 130 6.89 4.65 -4.71
CA LEU A 130 8.14 5.30 -5.14
C LEU A 130 8.01 5.83 -6.56
N THR A 131 8.24 7.12 -6.74
CA THR A 131 8.41 7.75 -8.06
C THR A 131 9.89 7.97 -8.33
N TYR A 132 10.44 7.27 -9.34
CA TYR A 132 11.85 7.35 -9.70
C TYR A 132 12.09 7.09 -11.20
N PRO A 133 12.96 7.88 -11.87
CA PRO A 133 13.49 9.16 -11.43
C PRO A 133 12.36 10.21 -11.36
N ALA A 134 12.32 11.00 -10.28
CA ALA A 134 11.34 12.04 -10.10
C ALA A 134 11.72 13.29 -10.92
N THR A 135 10.73 13.90 -11.57
CA THR A 135 10.87 15.20 -12.24
C THR A 135 10.49 16.30 -11.26
N GLU A 136 10.85 17.56 -11.55
CA GLU A 136 10.46 18.69 -10.71
C GLU A 136 8.93 18.79 -10.56
N LYS A 137 8.16 18.49 -11.62
CA LYS A 137 6.70 18.41 -11.55
C LYS A 137 6.19 17.35 -10.56
N HIS A 138 6.89 16.22 -10.42
CA HIS A 138 6.51 15.21 -9.43
C HIS A 138 6.72 15.71 -8.00
N ILE A 139 7.83 16.44 -7.77
CA ILE A 139 8.17 17.02 -6.48
C ILE A 139 7.18 18.13 -6.13
N GLU A 140 6.95 19.06 -7.05
CA GLU A 140 5.97 20.14 -6.89
C GLU A 140 4.59 19.60 -6.57
N LYS A 141 4.11 18.57 -7.27
CA LYS A 141 2.81 17.93 -7.02
C LYS A 141 2.68 17.40 -5.57
N CYS A 142 3.77 16.87 -5.02
CA CYS A 142 3.79 16.32 -3.66
C CYS A 142 4.14 17.36 -2.59
N ARG A 143 4.62 18.55 -2.99
CA ARG A 143 4.90 19.64 -2.08
C ARG A 143 3.60 20.22 -1.51
N ALA A 144 3.64 20.73 -0.29
CA ALA A 144 2.55 21.54 0.25
C ALA A 144 2.27 22.71 -0.71
N GLN A 145 1.01 22.84 -1.12
CA GLN A 145 0.57 23.87 -2.06
C GLN A 145 -0.64 24.60 -1.50
N ASN A 146 -0.67 25.91 -1.68
CA ASN A 146 -1.87 26.71 -1.43
C ASN A 146 -2.94 26.34 -2.46
N GLN A 147 -4.04 25.76 -1.99
CA GLN A 147 -5.16 25.39 -2.85
C GLN A 147 -6.08 26.59 -3.06
N CYS A 148 -6.62 26.71 -4.27
CA CYS A 148 -7.64 27.71 -4.59
C CYS A 148 -8.77 27.07 -5.40
N ILE A 149 -9.97 27.65 -5.28
CA ILE A 149 -11.11 27.28 -6.11
C ILE A 149 -11.06 28.13 -7.36
N ILE A 150 -11.05 27.47 -8.53
CA ILE A 150 -11.01 28.13 -9.84
C ILE A 150 -12.33 27.85 -10.56
N SER A 151 -12.95 28.91 -11.09
CA SER A 151 -14.09 28.79 -12.01
C SER A 151 -13.58 28.95 -13.44
N GLU A 152 -13.26 27.84 -14.10
CA GLU A 152 -12.77 27.85 -15.47
C GLU A 152 -13.91 28.09 -16.48
N THR A 153 -13.78 29.11 -17.33
CA THR A 153 -14.70 29.34 -18.46
C THR A 153 -14.21 28.65 -19.73
N ALA A 154 -15.10 28.47 -20.71
CA ALA A 154 -14.72 27.89 -22.01
C ALA A 154 -13.60 28.67 -22.72
N GLU A 155 -13.56 29.99 -22.55
CA GLU A 155 -12.48 30.83 -23.10
C GLU A 155 -11.15 30.55 -22.41
N MET A 156 -11.14 30.45 -21.07
CA MET A 156 -9.94 30.10 -20.30
C MET A 156 -9.42 28.73 -20.70
N TYR A 157 -10.30 27.74 -20.83
CA TYR A 157 -9.93 26.40 -21.29
C TYR A 157 -9.21 26.45 -22.64
N ASN A 158 -9.80 27.13 -23.64
CA ASN A 158 -9.22 27.19 -24.98
C ASN A 158 -7.87 27.94 -25.02
N ASN A 159 -7.73 28.99 -24.22
CA ASN A 159 -6.57 29.88 -24.27
C ASN A 159 -5.41 29.45 -23.35
N VAL A 160 -5.70 28.72 -22.28
CA VAL A 160 -4.75 28.33 -21.23
C VAL A 160 -4.63 26.81 -21.12
N THR A 161 -5.68 26.14 -20.64
CA THR A 161 -5.62 24.72 -20.27
C THR A 161 -5.39 23.80 -21.46
N LYS A 162 -6.08 24.03 -22.59
CA LYS A 162 -5.90 23.24 -23.82
C LYS A 162 -4.47 23.34 -24.34
N LYS A 163 -3.91 24.55 -24.37
CA LYS A 163 -2.51 24.76 -24.80
C LYS A 163 -1.53 24.04 -23.88
N TYR A 164 -1.79 24.02 -22.58
CA TYR A 164 -1.01 23.24 -21.63
C TYR A 164 -1.10 21.74 -21.93
N ILE A 165 -2.31 21.19 -22.08
CA ILE A 165 -2.54 19.76 -22.40
C ILE A 165 -1.78 19.37 -23.68
N GLU A 166 -1.90 20.17 -24.73
CA GLU A 166 -1.24 19.93 -26.02
C GLU A 166 0.29 20.07 -25.96
N SER A 167 0.82 20.85 -25.01
CA SER A 167 2.26 21.03 -24.82
C SER A 167 2.94 19.89 -24.04
N GLU A 168 2.17 19.05 -23.36
CA GLU A 168 2.74 17.96 -22.57
C GLU A 168 3.23 16.80 -23.46
N PRO A 169 4.40 16.24 -23.18
CA PRO A 169 4.94 15.15 -23.98
C PRO A 169 4.13 13.86 -23.77
N ALA A 170 3.90 13.11 -24.86
CA ALA A 170 3.17 11.84 -24.81
C ALA A 170 3.80 10.81 -23.85
N SER A 171 5.12 10.89 -23.62
CA SER A 171 5.83 10.03 -22.67
C SER A 171 5.34 10.18 -21.22
N ARG A 172 4.70 11.31 -20.87
CA ARG A 172 4.13 11.53 -19.53
C ARG A 172 3.03 10.55 -19.18
N ILE A 173 2.26 10.08 -20.17
CA ILE A 173 1.19 9.10 -20.00
C ILE A 173 1.59 7.71 -20.50
N GLN A 174 2.89 7.45 -20.66
CA GLN A 174 3.38 6.16 -21.15
C GLN A 174 2.93 4.98 -20.27
N TRP A 175 2.79 5.21 -18.95
CA TRP A 175 2.29 4.19 -18.03
C TRP A 175 0.85 3.74 -18.37
N VAL A 176 0.00 4.65 -18.88
CA VAL A 176 -1.35 4.32 -19.36
C VAL A 176 -1.28 3.38 -20.55
N TYR A 177 -0.45 3.70 -21.54
CA TYR A 177 -0.25 2.84 -22.72
C TYR A 177 0.38 1.50 -22.36
N ASN A 178 1.24 1.43 -21.34
CA ASN A 178 1.78 0.16 -20.88
C ASN A 178 0.68 -0.76 -20.31
N ILE A 179 -0.37 -0.21 -19.72
CA ILE A 179 -1.55 -0.96 -19.28
C ILE A 179 -2.41 -1.36 -20.48
N LEU A 180 -2.71 -0.42 -21.38
CA LEU A 180 -3.52 -0.66 -22.58
C LEU A 180 -2.91 -1.70 -23.53
N ASP A 181 -1.57 -1.75 -23.62
CA ASP A 181 -0.81 -2.72 -24.41
C ASP A 181 -0.50 -4.03 -23.65
N HIS A 182 -1.05 -4.21 -22.44
CA HIS A 182 -0.80 -5.36 -21.55
C HIS A 182 0.68 -5.62 -21.23
N LYS A 183 1.52 -4.57 -21.26
CA LYS A 183 2.94 -4.61 -20.88
C LYS A 183 3.13 -4.51 -19.36
N ALA A 184 2.17 -3.92 -18.64
CA ALA A 184 2.17 -3.77 -17.19
C ALA A 184 0.75 -3.96 -16.63
N GLU A 185 0.65 -4.44 -15.38
CA GLU A 185 -0.61 -4.56 -14.62
C GLU A 185 -1.68 -5.48 -15.23
N SER A 186 -1.33 -6.26 -16.26
CA SER A 186 -2.27 -7.11 -17.00
C SER A 186 -2.98 -8.14 -16.13
N GLU A 187 -2.34 -8.60 -15.05
CA GLU A 187 -2.91 -9.53 -14.07
C GLU A 187 -3.93 -8.90 -13.12
N ARG A 188 -3.95 -7.56 -13.03
CA ARG A 188 -4.87 -6.79 -12.17
C ARG A 188 -6.13 -6.35 -12.90
N ILE A 189 -6.21 -6.59 -14.21
CA ILE A 189 -7.38 -6.27 -15.02
C ILE A 189 -8.58 -7.10 -14.55
N ILE A 190 -9.64 -6.41 -14.14
CA ILE A 190 -10.91 -7.03 -13.75
C ILE A 190 -11.78 -7.24 -14.99
N PHE A 191 -11.76 -6.27 -15.90
CA PHE A 191 -12.58 -6.27 -17.11
C PHE A 191 -11.92 -5.46 -18.23
N GLU A 192 -12.13 -5.89 -19.47
CA GLU A 192 -11.65 -5.23 -20.67
C GLU A 192 -12.68 -5.33 -21.80
N ASP A 193 -13.06 -4.19 -22.35
CA ASP A 193 -13.77 -4.08 -23.63
C ASP A 193 -12.76 -3.72 -24.73
N LYS A 194 -12.73 -4.52 -25.79
CA LYS A 194 -11.74 -4.45 -26.87
C LYS A 194 -12.20 -3.63 -28.07
N ASP A 195 -13.36 -2.98 -28.00
CA ASP A 195 -13.80 -2.11 -29.09
C ASP A 195 -12.75 -1.00 -29.37
N PRO A 196 -12.32 -0.81 -30.62
CA PRO A 196 -11.24 0.12 -30.94
C PRO A 196 -11.61 1.61 -30.78
N GLN A 197 -12.89 1.95 -30.65
CA GLN A 197 -13.38 3.32 -30.49
C GLN A 197 -13.99 3.59 -29.13
N THR A 198 -14.68 2.61 -28.54
CA THR A 198 -15.41 2.75 -27.27
C THR A 198 -14.93 1.81 -26.17
N GLY A 199 -13.90 1.00 -26.44
CA GLY A 199 -13.33 0.06 -25.48
C GLY A 199 -12.61 0.74 -24.32
N PHE A 200 -12.43 0.00 -23.23
CA PHE A 200 -11.77 0.46 -22.02
C PHE A 200 -11.28 -0.71 -21.16
N ILE A 201 -10.35 -0.43 -20.24
CA ILE A 201 -9.85 -1.37 -19.23
C ILE A 201 -10.28 -0.90 -17.84
N LEU A 202 -10.76 -1.82 -17.02
CA LEU A 202 -11.05 -1.61 -15.61
C LEU A 202 -10.04 -2.39 -14.75
N LEU A 203 -9.31 -1.69 -13.90
CA LEU A 203 -8.41 -2.25 -12.89
C LEU A 203 -8.53 -1.48 -11.56
N PRO A 204 -8.18 -2.09 -10.42
CA PRO A 204 -8.08 -1.38 -9.15
C PRO A 204 -6.99 -0.30 -9.23
N ASP A 205 -7.29 0.88 -8.68
CA ASP A 205 -6.30 1.95 -8.53
C ASP A 205 -5.12 1.52 -7.63
N LEU A 206 -3.99 2.25 -7.73
CA LEU A 206 -2.74 1.93 -7.04
C LEU A 206 -2.67 2.47 -5.62
#